data_AF-A0A2W0C0T3-F1
#
_entry.id   AF-A0A2W0C0T3-F1
#
_cell.length_a   1.000
_cell.length_b   1.000
_cell.length_c   1.000
_cell.angle_alpha   90.00
_cell.angle_beta   90.00
_cell.angle_gamma   90.00
#
_symmetry.space_group_name_H-M   'P 1'
#
loop_
_entity.id
_entity.type
_entity.pdbx_description
1 polymer ?
#
loop_
_entity_poly.entity_id
_entity_poly.type
_entity_poly.pdbx_seq_one_letter_code
_entity_poly.pdbx_strand_id
1 'polypeptide(L)'
;MKLFRRISTSLLLITFSVLLLGATGDRARFNDLGHRMMCVCGCNQILLECNHVGCTYSDRMREQLSAAIQQESNDENILQTFVKEYGTTVLAAPTMRGFDRVAWIMPFAVFLAGPRKGT
;
A
#
# COMPACT_ATOMS: atom_id res chain seq x y z
N MET A 1 44.63 6.74 -19.25
CA MET A 1 44.25 5.33 -18.98
C MET A 1 43.93 5.05 -17.50
N LYS A 2 44.82 5.34 -16.53
CA LYS A 2 44.57 5.08 -15.09
C LYS A 2 43.40 5.89 -14.49
N LEU A 3 43.23 7.15 -14.91
CA LEU A 3 42.15 8.03 -14.46
C LEU A 3 40.77 7.57 -14.99
N PHE A 4 40.71 7.18 -16.26
CA PHE A 4 39.50 6.64 -16.90
C PHE A 4 39.06 5.31 -16.26
N ARG A 5 40.02 4.45 -15.89
CA ARG A 5 39.73 3.20 -15.17
C ARG A 5 39.14 3.46 -13.78
N ARG A 6 39.65 4.46 -13.04
CA ARG A 6 39.13 4.87 -11.73
C ARG A 6 37.72 5.46 -11.81
N ILE A 7 37.48 6.35 -12.77
CA ILE A 7 36.14 6.93 -12.99
C ILE A 7 35.13 5.84 -13.35
N SER A 8 35.51 4.89 -14.21
CA SER A 8 34.66 3.75 -14.57
C SER A 8 34.36 2.85 -13.36
N THR A 9 35.34 2.61 -12.47
CA THR A 9 35.10 1.79 -11.26
C THR A 9 34.17 2.52 -10.28
N SER A 10 34.37 3.81 -10.07
CA SER A 10 33.51 4.63 -9.22
C SER A 10 32.08 4.68 -9.75
N LEU A 11 31.89 4.84 -11.07
CA LEU A 11 30.56 4.85 -11.67
C LEU A 11 29.84 3.51 -11.45
N LEU A 12 30.55 2.40 -11.63
CA LEU A 12 30.01 1.05 -11.50
C LEU A 12 29.61 0.73 -10.04
N LEU A 13 30.40 1.20 -9.07
CA LEU A 13 30.07 1.11 -7.64
C LEU A 13 28.85 1.94 -7.26
N ILE A 14 28.71 3.16 -7.81
CA ILE A 14 27.54 4.03 -7.56
C ILE A 14 26.28 3.40 -8.14
N THR A 15 26.31 2.91 -9.39
CA THR A 15 25.16 2.24 -10.01
C THR A 15 24.74 0.98 -9.25
N PHE A 16 25.70 0.19 -8.79
CA PHE A 16 25.43 -1.01 -7.98
C PHE A 16 24.79 -0.65 -6.64
N SER A 17 25.23 0.44 -6.01
CA SER A 17 24.67 0.92 -4.74
C SER A 17 23.23 1.41 -4.88
N VAL A 18 22.89 2.12 -5.97
CA VAL A 18 21.52 2.59 -6.23
C VAL A 18 20.57 1.42 -6.48
N LEU A 19 21.02 0.39 -7.20
CA LEU A 19 20.21 -0.83 -7.45
C LEU A 19 19.87 -1.58 -6.16
N LEU A 20 20.79 -1.64 -5.20
CA LEU A 20 20.54 -2.30 -3.90
C LEU A 20 19.51 -1.56 -3.04
N LEU A 21 19.39 -0.23 -3.19
CA LEU A 21 18.42 0.58 -2.43
C LEU A 21 16.96 0.33 -2.84
N GLY A 22 16.70 -0.03 -4.11
CA GLY A 22 15.34 -0.33 -4.57
C GLY A 22 14.75 -1.58 -3.91
N ALA A 23 15.55 -2.63 -3.74
CA ALA A 23 15.09 -3.94 -3.25
C ALA A 23 14.65 -3.96 -1.77
N THR A 24 15.09 -2.98 -0.96
CA THR A 24 14.65 -2.85 0.44
C THR A 24 13.31 -2.13 0.55
N GLY A 25 13.03 -1.19 -0.36
CA GLY A 25 11.77 -0.43 -0.40
C GLY A 25 10.56 -1.33 -0.64
N ASP A 26 10.67 -2.27 -1.59
CA ASP A 26 9.55 -3.14 -1.96
C ASP A 26 9.09 -4.06 -0.83
N ARG A 27 10.02 -4.54 0.01
CA ARG A 27 9.67 -5.38 1.17
C ARG A 27 8.92 -4.59 2.25
N ALA A 28 9.34 -3.35 2.50
CA ALA A 28 8.65 -2.47 3.44
C ALA A 28 7.24 -2.13 2.94
N ARG A 29 7.12 -1.81 1.65
CA ARG A 29 5.83 -1.56 0.98
C ARG A 29 4.91 -2.78 1.02
N PHE A 30 5.45 -3.98 0.75
CA PHE A 30 4.68 -5.22 0.82
C PHE A 30 4.10 -5.46 2.21
N ASN A 31 4.90 -5.23 3.25
CA ASN A 31 4.46 -5.35 4.63
C ASN A 31 3.38 -4.32 4.96
N ASP A 32 3.60 -3.04 4.66
CA ASP A 32 2.65 -1.96 4.96
C ASP A 32 1.31 -2.14 4.21
N LEU A 33 1.36 -2.36 2.90
CA LEU A 33 0.17 -2.56 2.09
C LEU A 33 -0.60 -3.83 2.48
N GLY A 34 0.12 -4.91 2.79
CA GLY A 34 -0.49 -6.14 3.24
C GLY A 34 -1.24 -5.99 4.57
N HIS A 35 -0.76 -5.14 5.48
CA HIS A 35 -1.44 -4.83 6.75
C HIS A 35 -2.67 -3.94 6.60
N ARG A 36 -2.74 -3.17 5.50
CA ARG A 36 -3.90 -2.35 5.16
C ARG A 36 -5.01 -3.14 4.46
N MET A 37 -4.76 -4.42 4.16
CA MET A 37 -5.70 -5.27 3.45
C MET A 37 -6.15 -6.47 4.29
N MET A 38 -7.41 -6.83 4.10
CA MET A 38 -8.03 -8.03 4.66
C MET A 38 -8.15 -9.12 3.60
N CYS A 39 -8.03 -10.37 4.04
CA CYS A 39 -8.25 -11.52 3.17
C CYS A 39 -9.74 -11.62 2.80
N VAL A 40 -10.02 -11.72 1.51
CA VAL A 40 -11.40 -11.75 0.95
C VAL A 40 -12.07 -13.12 1.12
N CYS A 41 -11.40 -14.07 1.78
CA CYS A 41 -11.90 -15.42 2.02
C CYS A 41 -13.11 -15.48 2.98
N GLY A 42 -13.48 -14.35 3.59
CA GLY A 42 -14.52 -14.26 4.62
C GLY A 42 -14.01 -14.52 6.04
N CYS A 43 -12.74 -14.88 6.17
CA CYS A 43 -12.04 -15.14 7.43
C CYS A 43 -11.83 -13.89 8.31
N ASN A 44 -12.03 -12.67 7.77
CA ASN A 44 -11.85 -11.40 8.48
C ASN A 44 -10.50 -11.30 9.24
N GLN A 45 -9.43 -11.68 8.55
CA GLN A 45 -8.05 -11.56 9.01
C GLN A 45 -7.28 -10.67 8.05
N ILE A 46 -6.23 -10.01 8.56
CA ILE A 46 -5.30 -9.25 7.72
C ILE A 46 -4.63 -10.21 6.73
N LEU A 47 -4.38 -9.73 5.51
CA LEU A 47 -3.87 -10.55 4.41
C LEU A 47 -2.54 -11.25 4.76
N LEU A 48 -1.65 -10.56 5.48
CA LEU A 48 -0.34 -11.11 5.83
C LEU A 48 -0.37 -12.08 7.01
N GLU A 49 -1.35 -11.93 7.89
CA GLU A 49 -1.54 -12.72 9.11
C GLU A 49 -2.63 -13.80 8.98
N CYS A 50 -3.20 -13.96 7.78
CA CYS A 50 -4.25 -14.95 7.52
C CYS A 50 -3.71 -16.39 7.68
N ASN A 51 -4.15 -17.09 8.74
CA ASN A 51 -3.81 -18.49 9.01
C ASN A 51 -5.01 -19.44 8.78
N HIS A 52 -5.89 -19.13 7.83
CA HIS A 52 -7.07 -19.95 7.54
C HIS A 52 -6.70 -21.15 6.66
N VAL A 53 -6.83 -22.36 7.21
CA VAL A 53 -6.53 -23.61 6.50
C VAL A 53 -7.52 -23.83 5.36
N GLY A 54 -7.02 -23.98 4.13
CA GLY A 54 -7.85 -24.15 2.92
C GLY A 54 -8.26 -22.83 2.26
N CYS A 55 -7.69 -21.69 2.65
CA CYS A 55 -7.86 -20.44 1.93
C CYS A 55 -7.16 -20.49 0.56
N THR A 56 -7.90 -20.36 -0.53
CA THR A 56 -7.34 -20.27 -1.91
C THR A 56 -7.03 -18.83 -2.33
N TYR A 57 -7.47 -17.84 -1.55
CA TYR A 57 -7.36 -16.42 -1.89
C TYR A 57 -6.10 -15.75 -1.32
N SER A 58 -5.67 -16.12 -0.12
CA SER A 58 -4.56 -15.44 0.58
C SER A 58 -3.27 -15.49 -0.20
N ASP A 59 -2.90 -16.67 -0.72
CA ASP A 59 -1.64 -16.84 -1.46
C ASP A 59 -1.68 -16.09 -2.79
N ARG A 60 -2.79 -16.22 -3.53
CA ARG A 60 -3.01 -15.48 -4.79
C ARG A 60 -2.94 -13.96 -4.57
N MET A 61 -3.61 -13.44 -3.55
CA MET A 61 -3.61 -12.01 -3.26
C MET A 61 -2.22 -11.49 -2.88
N ARG A 62 -1.44 -12.27 -2.13
CA ARG A 62 -0.05 -11.92 -1.79
C ARG A 62 0.84 -11.90 -3.04
N GLU A 63 0.65 -12.84 -3.95
CA GLU A 63 1.35 -12.86 -5.23
C GLU A 63 0.93 -11.67 -6.13
N GLN A 64 -0.36 -11.36 -6.19
CA GLN A 64 -0.84 -10.16 -6.89
C GLN A 64 -0.27 -8.87 -6.28
N LEU A 65 -0.16 -8.80 -4.95
CA LEU A 65 0.41 -7.63 -4.27
C LEU A 65 1.89 -7.47 -4.60
N SER A 66 2.66 -8.56 -4.56
CA SER A 66 4.08 -8.52 -4.90
C SER A 66 4.32 -8.15 -6.37
N ALA A 67 3.46 -8.60 -7.28
CA ALA A 67 3.49 -8.20 -8.68
C ALA A 67 3.11 -6.73 -8.88
N ALA A 68 2.08 -6.24 -8.17
CA ALA A 68 1.64 -4.85 -8.25
C ALA A 68 2.70 -3.86 -7.75
N ILE A 69 3.41 -4.19 -6.66
CA ILE A 69 4.51 -3.37 -6.13
C ILE A 69 5.67 -3.23 -7.12
N GLN A 70 5.94 -4.29 -7.90
CA GLN A 70 6.98 -4.28 -8.93
C GLN A 70 6.61 -3.44 -10.16
N GLN A 71 5.31 -3.32 -10.47
CA GLN A 71 4.83 -2.57 -11.64
C GLN A 71 4.49 -1.11 -11.32
N GLU A 72 4.01 -0.83 -10.10
CA GLU A 72 3.47 0.47 -9.72
C GLU A 72 4.19 1.01 -8.47
N SER A 73 4.59 2.27 -8.56
CA SER A 73 5.24 2.99 -7.47
C SER A 73 4.24 3.67 -6.53
N ASN A 74 3.02 3.92 -7.00
CA ASN A 74 1.96 4.55 -6.21
C ASN A 74 1.14 3.51 -5.43
N ASP A 75 1.38 3.44 -4.13
CA ASP A 75 0.69 2.58 -3.16
C ASP A 75 -0.84 2.73 -3.19
N GLU A 76 -1.32 3.95 -3.37
CA GLU A 76 -2.73 4.24 -3.37
C GLU A 76 -3.43 3.71 -4.64
N ASN A 77 -2.72 3.67 -5.77
CA ASN A 77 -3.22 3.04 -7.01
C ASN A 77 -3.31 1.52 -6.84
N ILE A 78 -2.32 0.89 -6.19
CA ILE A 78 -2.32 -0.53 -5.89
C ILE A 78 -3.58 -0.89 -5.09
N LEU A 79 -3.82 -0.21 -3.97
CA LEU A 79 -5.00 -0.44 -3.13
C LEU A 79 -6.32 -0.28 -3.91
N GLN A 80 -6.41 0.67 -4.84
CA GLN A 80 -7.63 0.83 -5.66
C GLN A 80 -7.84 -0.29 -6.66
N THR A 81 -6.77 -0.83 -7.24
CA THR A 81 -6.87 -1.99 -8.12
C THR A 81 -7.45 -3.17 -7.34
N PHE A 82 -6.99 -3.39 -6.11
CA PHE A 82 -7.58 -4.40 -5.22
C PHE A 82 -9.03 -4.09 -4.86
N VAL A 83 -9.39 -2.84 -4.55
CA VAL A 83 -10.79 -2.45 -4.29
C VAL A 83 -11.69 -2.66 -5.51
N LYS A 84 -11.18 -2.44 -6.71
CA LYS A 84 -11.93 -2.68 -7.96
C LYS A 84 -12.12 -4.16 -8.25
N GLU A 85 -11.12 -5.00 -7.96
CA GLU A 85 -11.20 -6.46 -8.19
C GLU A 85 -12.03 -7.18 -7.12
N TYR A 86 -11.86 -6.80 -5.85
CA TYR A 86 -12.39 -7.53 -4.69
C TYR A 86 -13.47 -6.79 -3.89
N GLY A 87 -13.70 -5.50 -4.18
CA GLY A 87 -14.63 -4.65 -3.44
C GLY A 87 -13.98 -3.89 -2.29
N THR A 88 -14.74 -2.99 -1.66
CA THR A 88 -14.25 -2.12 -0.58
C THR A 88 -13.91 -2.86 0.72
N THR A 89 -14.41 -4.08 0.89
CA THR A 89 -14.15 -4.94 2.06
C THR A 89 -12.74 -5.52 2.08
N VAL A 90 -11.97 -5.39 1.00
CA VAL A 90 -10.57 -5.81 0.95
C VAL A 90 -9.66 -4.90 1.79
N LEU A 91 -10.10 -3.68 2.11
CA LEU A 91 -9.30 -2.75 2.91
C LEU A 91 -9.69 -2.85 4.38
N ALA A 92 -8.68 -2.91 5.25
CA ALA A 92 -8.86 -2.93 6.69
C ALA A 92 -9.43 -1.60 7.23
N ALA A 93 -9.18 -0.51 6.51
CA ALA A 93 -9.72 0.82 6.79
C ALA A 93 -10.25 1.46 5.50
N PRO A 94 -11.34 2.25 5.58
CA PRO A 94 -11.85 3.01 4.44
C PRO A 94 -10.78 3.98 3.92
N THR A 95 -10.70 4.14 2.58
CA THR A 95 -9.72 5.05 1.97
C THR A 95 -10.12 6.51 2.20
N MET A 96 -9.17 7.44 2.30
CA MET A 96 -9.47 8.86 2.50
C MET A 96 -9.92 9.59 1.21
N ARG A 97 -10.84 8.98 0.44
CA ARG A 97 -11.33 9.48 -0.86
C ARG A 97 -12.85 9.59 -0.88
N GLY A 98 -13.35 10.55 -1.66
CA GLY A 98 -14.79 10.74 -1.86
C GLY A 98 -15.54 11.01 -0.55
N PHE A 99 -16.61 10.25 -0.32
CA PHE A 99 -17.46 10.38 0.87
C PHE A 99 -16.74 9.99 2.17
N ASP A 100 -15.79 9.05 2.14
CA ASP A 100 -15.04 8.62 3.32
C ASP A 100 -14.24 9.78 3.94
N ARG A 101 -13.78 10.73 3.12
CA ARG A 101 -13.12 11.95 3.62
C ARG A 101 -14.09 12.85 4.39
N VAL A 102 -15.32 12.96 3.91
CA VAL A 102 -16.37 13.72 4.60
C VAL A 102 -16.71 13.03 5.92
N ALA A 103 -16.81 11.69 5.94
CA ALA A 103 -17.04 10.94 7.17
C ALA A 103 -15.98 11.19 8.26
N TRP A 104 -14.72 11.36 7.87
CA TRP A 104 -13.63 11.69 8.80
C TRP A 104 -13.58 13.17 9.24
N ILE A 105 -13.98 14.10 8.37
CA ILE A 105 -13.95 15.55 8.67
C ILE A 105 -15.22 16.02 9.41
N MET A 106 -16.36 15.39 9.13
CA MET A 106 -17.68 15.77 9.64
C MET A 106 -17.74 15.92 11.17
N PRO A 107 -17.19 15.00 11.98
CA PRO A 107 -17.21 15.16 13.43
C PRO A 107 -16.60 16.50 13.87
N PHE A 108 -15.42 16.84 13.35
CA PHE A 108 -14.73 18.09 13.67
C PHE A 108 -15.46 19.31 13.10
N ALA A 109 -16.02 19.21 11.90
CA ALA A 109 -16.78 20.28 11.28
C ALA A 109 -18.06 20.63 12.09
N VAL A 110 -18.75 19.62 12.62
CA VAL A 110 -19.93 19.81 13.49
C VAL A 110 -19.54 20.50 14.80
N PHE A 111 -18.43 20.08 15.43
CA PHE A 111 -17.93 20.73 16.65
C PHE A 111 -17.46 22.17 16.41
N LEU A 112 -16.81 22.46 15.28
CA LEU A 112 -16.33 23.80 14.94
C LEU A 112 -17.44 24.75 14.46
N ALA A 113 -18.45 24.23 13.76
CA ALA A 113 -19.55 25.05 13.26
C ALA A 113 -20.42 25.60 14.39
N GLY A 114 -20.49 24.89 15.52
CA GLY A 114 -21.32 25.24 16.68
C GLY A 114 -22.81 25.34 16.34
N PRO A 115 -23.72 25.25 17.31
CA PRO A 115 -25.08 25.69 17.07
C PRO A 115 -25.03 27.20 16.85
N ARG A 116 -25.07 27.65 15.59
CA ARG A 116 -25.45 29.03 15.30
C ARG A 116 -26.85 29.21 15.89
N LYS A 117 -26.95 29.89 17.04
CA LYS A 117 -28.23 30.40 17.53
C LYS A 117 -28.79 31.28 16.42
N GLY A 118 -29.81 30.76 15.72
CA GLY A 118 -30.57 31.52 14.74
C GLY A 118 -31.20 32.73 15.42
N THR A 119 -31.05 33.88 14.76
CA THR A 119 -31.95 35.03 14.88
C THR A 119 -33.37 34.63 14.57
#